data_AF-A0A951SVP7-F1
#
_entry.id   AF-A0A951SVP7-F1
#
_cell.length_a   1.000
_cell.length_b   1.000
_cell.length_c   1.000
_cell.angle_alpha   90.00
_cell.angle_beta   90.00
_cell.angle_gamma   90.00
#
_symmetry.space_group_name_H-M   'P 1'
#
loop_
_entity.id
_entity.type
_entity.pdbx_description
1 polymer ?
#
loop_
_entity_poly.entity_id
_entity_poly.type
_entity_poly.pdbx_seq_one_letter_code
_entity_poly.pdbx_strand_id
1 'polypeptide(L)'
;MINLISMYKFLLNVLLLLVLFQLPLTAQQRMIFLFDNSGSMTGYYLQPESNFKIFCNALIKNTVSQVDNVEVMLFSKTEKDRGLISPTVIYDGSADQINFDELQMKMVLQKGNDGYLGNTDLIEALNDGITELDGNAGIIWMITDNINDVSGTGDDSYENTLEFYNLLRRDENIRKILMYPIPEKVTRNEKVSEGYVIYGLVYSSTPISQPLLEDYDKMLRASGIRQKAITLKPLDQGTIILKPLKTQGKVTSGKLYFDGKTLRGFGFNEGEQIKEVFNDLVLKSNLYPYIIESASLKVGLDDFTSSDYSVESLGTQTITPSTVSNVSPEGEVKGFSVIFNMPEITPVFSFNTIFKEDFTVGGNLILEVYNTDIKLDDSYIQNFKQLFALSSVPEIFQPVIKDKTIYTAIPLEIKIRYGVWRLYVLIGIIALVIIVLSLIVFLLLKRKCFILEVEQLQNSVCLNLINSYTVYSGDSTELGKLKKTFSGQIAFIQSKNTNFAGRKILLNFDLPYEIESQSLDGEVKKVNILISGSKSTTESEYQNSSTDLY
;
A
#
# COMPACT_ATOMS: atom_id res chain seq x y z
N MET A 1 -10.96 36.07 -26.43
CA MET A 1 -9.58 35.61 -26.18
C MET A 1 -9.28 35.89 -24.71
N ILE A 2 -9.61 34.94 -23.83
CA ILE A 2 -9.46 35.10 -22.37
C ILE A 2 -7.96 35.11 -22.08
N ASN A 3 -7.50 36.17 -21.42
CA ASN A 3 -6.10 36.51 -21.26
C ASN A 3 -5.40 35.41 -20.42
N LEU A 4 -4.52 34.62 -21.06
CA LEU A 4 -3.86 33.44 -20.49
C LEU A 4 -3.14 33.74 -19.16
N ILE A 5 -2.69 34.99 -19.00
CA ILE A 5 -2.02 35.53 -17.81
C ILE A 5 -2.99 35.62 -16.61
N SER A 6 -4.27 35.92 -16.86
CA SER A 6 -5.30 35.98 -15.81
C SER A 6 -5.63 34.59 -15.28
N MET A 7 -5.60 33.57 -16.14
CA MET A 7 -5.88 32.19 -15.76
C MET A 7 -4.75 31.60 -14.89
N TYR A 8 -3.49 31.91 -15.22
CA TYR A 8 -2.33 31.50 -14.42
C TYR A 8 -2.30 32.15 -13.04
N LYS A 9 -2.64 33.45 -12.93
CA LYS A 9 -2.75 34.13 -11.63
C LYS A 9 -3.89 33.57 -10.78
N PHE A 10 -5.01 33.22 -11.41
CA PHE A 10 -6.13 32.59 -10.72
C PHE A 10 -5.76 31.19 -10.20
N LEU A 11 -5.14 30.35 -11.04
CA LEU A 11 -4.66 29.02 -10.63
C LEU A 11 -3.57 29.09 -9.55
N LEU A 12 -2.64 30.04 -9.63
CA LEU A 12 -1.62 30.23 -8.62
C LEU A 12 -2.21 30.70 -7.28
N ASN A 13 -3.20 31.61 -7.31
CA ASN A 13 -3.89 32.06 -6.09
C ASN A 13 -4.75 30.94 -5.48
N VAL A 14 -5.40 30.11 -6.30
CA VAL A 14 -6.14 28.93 -5.82
C VAL A 14 -5.20 27.89 -5.22
N LEU A 15 -4.03 27.66 -5.83
CA LEU A 15 -3.00 26.77 -5.30
C LEU A 15 -2.41 27.30 -3.98
N LEU A 16 -2.17 28.60 -3.87
CA LEU A 16 -1.69 29.23 -2.65
C LEU A 16 -2.75 29.18 -1.52
N LEU A 17 -4.03 29.31 -1.86
CA LEU A 17 -5.14 29.17 -0.91
C LEU A 17 -5.27 27.71 -0.42
N LEU A 18 -5.11 26.73 -1.31
CA LEU A 18 -5.12 25.29 -0.97
C LEU A 18 -3.93 24.88 -0.08
N VAL A 19 -2.76 25.50 -0.27
CA VAL A 19 -1.59 25.28 0.59
C VAL A 19 -1.75 25.96 1.96
N LEU A 20 -2.44 27.09 2.06
CA LEU A 20 -2.74 27.76 3.34
C LEU A 20 -3.82 27.06 4.18
N PHE A 21 -4.67 26.23 3.57
CA PHE A 21 -5.65 25.37 4.27
C PHE A 21 -5.07 24.02 4.74
N GLN A 22 -3.77 23.78 4.56
CA GLN A 22 -3.06 22.61 5.12
C GLN A 22 -2.28 22.92 6.40
N LEU A 23 -2.67 23.96 7.16
CA LEU A 23 -2.26 23.99 8.57
C LEU A 23 -2.92 22.77 9.24
N PRO A 24 -2.15 21.91 9.94
CA PRO A 24 -2.75 20.85 10.72
C PRO A 24 -3.67 21.53 11.72
N LEU A 25 -4.98 21.39 11.53
CA LEU A 25 -5.93 21.66 12.59
C LEU A 25 -5.56 20.66 13.68
N THR A 26 -4.83 21.09 14.72
CA THR A 26 -4.62 20.28 15.90
C THR A 26 -6.01 20.04 16.45
N ALA A 27 -6.54 18.83 16.22
CA ALA A 27 -7.85 18.46 16.71
C ALA A 27 -7.81 18.59 18.24
N GLN A 28 -8.65 19.47 18.77
CA GLN A 28 -8.84 19.66 20.20
C GLN A 28 -9.13 18.30 20.85
N GLN A 29 -8.21 17.83 21.68
CA GLN A 29 -8.37 16.57 22.38
C GLN A 29 -9.13 16.80 23.69
N ARG A 30 -9.92 15.81 24.10
CA ARG A 30 -10.49 15.77 25.45
C ARG A 30 -9.58 14.91 26.34
N MET A 31 -9.10 15.50 27.42
CA MET A 31 -8.22 14.85 28.39
C MET A 31 -8.85 14.91 29.77
N ILE A 32 -8.98 13.74 30.39
CA ILE A 32 -9.56 13.59 31.72
C ILE A 32 -8.46 13.13 32.68
N PHE A 33 -8.34 13.80 33.82
CA PHE A 33 -7.41 13.44 34.88
C PHE A 33 -8.21 13.05 36.13
N LEU A 34 -8.12 11.79 36.51
CA LEU A 34 -8.72 11.20 37.70
C LEU A 34 -7.62 11.00 38.75
N PHE A 35 -7.69 11.75 39.85
CA PHE A 35 -6.77 11.59 40.98
C PHE A 35 -7.49 10.99 42.18
N ASP A 36 -6.99 9.86 42.66
CA ASP A 36 -7.51 9.20 43.85
C ASP A 36 -7.32 10.12 45.07
N ASN A 37 -8.41 10.47 45.74
CA ASN A 37 -8.41 11.28 46.96
C ASN A 37 -9.05 10.55 48.15
N SER A 38 -9.08 9.22 48.10
CA SER A 38 -9.54 8.35 49.16
C SER A 38 -8.63 8.36 50.39
N GLY A 39 -9.05 7.67 51.45
CA GLY A 39 -8.27 7.53 52.67
C GLY A 39 -6.96 6.78 52.51
N SER A 40 -6.82 5.89 51.51
CA SER A 40 -5.57 5.16 51.27
C SER A 40 -4.46 6.09 50.78
N MET A 41 -4.84 7.14 50.05
CA MET A 41 -3.94 8.19 49.53
C MET A 41 -3.45 9.21 50.57
N THR A 42 -3.85 9.07 51.85
CA THR A 42 -3.58 10.07 52.90
C THR A 42 -2.10 10.47 53.01
N GLY A 43 -1.18 9.51 52.91
CA GLY A 43 0.26 9.77 52.99
C GLY A 43 0.72 10.75 51.91
N TYR A 44 0.27 10.54 50.68
CA TYR A 44 0.61 11.35 49.50
C TYR A 44 0.03 12.78 49.56
N TYR A 45 -1.09 12.98 50.25
CA TYR A 45 -1.74 14.29 50.34
C TYR A 45 -1.27 15.16 51.51
N LEU A 46 -0.87 14.54 52.63
CA LEU A 46 -0.62 15.24 53.90
C LEU A 46 0.84 15.32 54.29
N GLN A 47 1.70 14.39 53.85
CA GLN A 47 3.11 14.43 54.21
C GLN A 47 3.84 15.56 53.46
N PRO A 48 4.53 16.48 54.16
CA PRO A 48 5.25 17.60 53.52
C PRO A 48 6.32 17.17 52.51
N GLU A 49 6.88 15.97 52.68
CA GLU A 49 7.89 15.38 51.82
C GLU A 49 7.32 14.72 50.55
N SER A 50 6.00 14.52 50.48
CA SER A 50 5.37 13.91 49.30
C SER A 50 5.38 14.88 48.12
N ASN A 51 5.77 14.36 46.96
CA ASN A 51 5.77 15.10 45.70
C ASN A 51 4.50 14.87 44.88
N PHE A 52 3.55 14.09 45.39
CA PHE A 52 2.37 13.64 44.65
C PHE A 52 1.59 14.77 43.97
N LYS A 53 1.22 15.84 44.71
CA LYS A 53 0.44 16.95 44.13
C LYS A 53 1.23 17.75 43.09
N ILE A 54 2.53 17.94 43.33
CA ILE A 54 3.44 18.60 42.39
C ILE A 54 3.57 17.76 41.12
N PHE A 55 3.67 16.44 41.29
CA PHE A 55 3.72 15.48 40.20
C PHE A 55 2.44 15.52 39.37
N CYS A 56 1.26 15.52 39.99
CA CYS A 56 -0.03 15.60 39.29
C CYS A 56 -0.14 16.86 38.43
N ASN A 57 0.26 18.01 38.97
CA ASN A 57 0.32 19.27 38.20
C ASN A 57 1.31 19.18 37.03
N ALA A 58 2.50 18.62 37.25
CA ALA A 58 3.50 18.44 36.20
C ALA A 58 3.01 17.49 35.11
N LEU A 59 2.31 16.41 35.46
CA LEU A 59 1.71 15.46 34.53
C LEU A 59 0.71 16.16 33.60
N ILE A 60 -0.23 16.94 34.17
CA ILE A 60 -1.19 17.71 33.38
C ILE A 60 -0.44 18.65 32.43
N LYS A 61 0.44 19.49 32.98
CA LYS A 61 1.20 20.50 32.24
C LYS A 61 2.01 19.93 31.07
N ASN A 62 2.59 18.73 31.23
CA ASN A 62 3.43 18.11 30.21
C ASN A 62 2.62 17.31 29.16
N THR A 63 1.37 16.98 29.46
CA THR A 63 0.54 16.15 28.56
C THR A 63 -0.32 17.01 27.64
N VAL A 64 -0.87 18.12 28.15
CA VAL A 64 -1.87 18.93 27.45
C VAL A 64 -1.23 19.93 26.49
N SER A 65 -1.85 20.14 25.33
CA SER A 65 -1.60 21.27 24.43
C SER A 65 -2.52 22.44 24.77
N GLN A 66 -2.15 23.67 24.39
CA GLN A 66 -2.91 24.89 24.73
C GLN A 66 -4.37 24.90 24.25
N VAL A 67 -4.71 24.09 23.24
CA VAL A 67 -6.04 24.02 22.63
C VAL A 67 -6.89 22.85 23.15
N ASP A 68 -6.35 22.02 24.05
CA ASP A 68 -7.04 20.83 24.56
C ASP A 68 -8.09 21.20 25.61
N ASN A 69 -9.19 20.44 25.63
CA ASN A 69 -10.16 20.49 26.72
C ASN A 69 -9.71 19.53 27.82
N VAL A 70 -9.61 20.06 29.03
CA VAL A 70 -9.07 19.36 30.19
C VAL A 70 -10.11 19.35 31.29
N GLU A 71 -10.34 18.16 31.82
CA GLU A 71 -11.17 17.95 33.00
C GLU A 71 -10.32 17.28 34.07
N VAL A 72 -10.30 17.87 35.27
CA VAL A 72 -9.55 17.35 36.41
C VAL A 72 -10.53 17.04 37.53
N MET A 73 -10.48 15.80 37.97
CA MET A 73 -11.39 15.22 38.93
C MET A 73 -10.61 14.57 40.06
N LEU A 74 -11.20 14.64 41.25
CA LEU A 74 -10.79 13.85 42.39
C LEU A 74 -11.80 12.73 42.60
N PHE A 75 -11.34 11.50 42.77
CA PHE A 75 -12.25 10.38 42.96
C PHE A 75 -11.98 9.62 44.26
N SER A 76 -13.08 9.19 44.86
CA SER A 76 -13.16 8.13 45.86
C SER A 76 -14.44 7.33 45.58
N LYS A 77 -14.90 6.49 46.50
CA LYS A 77 -16.18 5.79 46.36
C LYS A 77 -17.35 6.72 46.68
N THR A 78 -18.40 6.70 45.87
CA THR A 78 -19.66 7.37 46.24
C THR A 78 -20.34 6.64 47.40
N GLU A 79 -20.55 7.34 48.51
CA GLU A 79 -21.26 6.85 49.70
C GLU A 79 -22.30 7.89 50.13
N LYS A 80 -23.48 7.84 49.49
CA LYS A 80 -24.57 8.83 49.68
C LYS A 80 -24.97 9.00 51.14
N ASP A 81 -25.01 7.92 51.91
CA ASP A 81 -25.37 7.95 53.33
C ASP A 81 -24.35 8.71 54.19
N ARG A 82 -23.08 8.73 53.77
CA ARG A 82 -22.00 9.51 54.39
C ARG A 82 -21.84 10.89 53.77
N GLY A 83 -22.64 11.25 52.77
CA GLY A 83 -22.55 12.50 52.02
C GLY A 83 -21.36 12.57 51.04
N LEU A 84 -20.77 11.43 50.71
CA LEU A 84 -19.66 11.35 49.76
C LEU A 84 -20.20 11.18 48.34
N ILE A 85 -19.89 12.13 47.46
CA ILE A 85 -20.21 12.10 46.03
C ILE A 85 -18.90 12.14 45.26
N SER A 86 -18.73 11.22 44.31
CA SER A 86 -17.53 11.08 43.48
C SER A 86 -17.94 10.89 42.01
N PRO A 87 -17.09 11.31 41.04
CA PRO A 87 -15.93 12.18 41.20
C PRO A 87 -16.34 13.61 41.56
N THR A 88 -15.41 14.36 42.15
CA THR A 88 -15.51 15.82 42.33
C THR A 88 -14.67 16.51 41.26
N VAL A 89 -15.31 17.25 40.37
CA VAL A 89 -14.63 18.10 39.37
C VAL A 89 -13.97 19.29 40.07
N ILE A 90 -12.66 19.43 39.93
CA ILE A 90 -11.88 20.55 40.47
C ILE A 90 -11.44 21.55 39.40
N TYR A 91 -11.50 21.13 38.13
CA TYR A 91 -11.30 21.97 36.96
C TYR A 91 -12.00 21.37 35.72
N ASP A 92 -12.62 22.22 34.92
CA ASP A 92 -13.18 21.89 33.60
C ASP A 92 -13.00 23.12 32.69
N GLY A 93 -12.30 22.96 31.57
CA GLY A 93 -12.06 24.04 30.63
C GLY A 93 -10.85 23.84 29.70
N SER A 94 -10.41 24.93 29.07
CA SER A 94 -9.29 24.93 28.13
C SER A 94 -7.95 24.92 28.85
N ALA A 95 -7.01 24.08 28.41
CA ALA A 95 -5.71 23.88 29.04
C ALA A 95 -4.90 25.17 29.33
N ASP A 96 -5.03 26.20 28.48
CA ASP A 96 -4.35 27.49 28.62
C ASP A 96 -4.87 28.34 29.80
N GLN A 97 -6.03 27.99 30.36
CA GLN A 97 -6.69 28.69 31.47
C GLN A 97 -6.44 28.03 32.82
N ILE A 98 -5.70 26.92 32.88
CA ILE A 98 -5.43 26.21 34.13
C ILE A 98 -4.57 27.07 35.05
N ASN A 99 -5.10 27.39 36.23
CA ASN A 99 -4.32 27.91 37.34
C ASN A 99 -3.81 26.75 38.20
N PHE A 100 -2.54 26.36 38.01
CA PHE A 100 -1.96 25.20 38.70
C PHE A 100 -1.83 25.37 40.22
N ASP A 101 -1.69 26.60 40.72
CA ASP A 101 -1.65 26.85 42.17
C ASP A 101 -3.03 26.65 42.79
N GLU A 102 -4.08 27.14 42.12
CA GLU A 102 -5.47 26.92 42.52
C GLU A 102 -5.85 25.44 42.45
N LEU A 103 -5.46 24.76 41.36
CA LEU A 103 -5.70 23.34 41.18
C LEU A 103 -5.07 22.53 42.32
N GLN A 104 -3.82 22.84 42.67
CA GLN A 104 -3.11 22.16 43.76
C GLN A 104 -3.79 22.37 45.12
N MET A 105 -4.33 23.57 45.38
CA MET A 105 -5.09 23.85 46.61
C MET A 105 -6.40 23.05 46.68
N LYS A 106 -7.03 22.79 45.53
CA LYS A 106 -8.25 21.97 45.44
C LYS A 106 -7.99 20.47 45.56
N MET A 107 -6.75 19.99 45.37
CA MET A 107 -6.37 18.59 45.60
C MET A 107 -6.39 18.25 47.10
N VAL A 108 -7.58 17.89 47.60
CA VAL A 108 -7.84 17.55 49.00
C VAL A 108 -8.45 16.16 49.13
N LEU A 109 -8.17 15.49 50.26
CA LEU A 109 -8.76 14.19 50.60
C LEU A 109 -10.27 14.33 50.81
N GLN A 110 -11.02 13.35 50.33
CA GLN A 110 -12.47 13.33 50.54
C GLN A 110 -12.83 12.85 51.95
N LYS A 111 -13.73 13.59 52.60
CA LYS A 111 -14.24 13.27 53.94
C LYS A 111 -15.76 13.26 53.93
N GLY A 112 -16.35 12.26 54.58
CA GLY A 112 -17.78 12.20 54.80
C GLY A 112 -18.23 13.22 55.84
N ASN A 113 -19.55 13.34 56.00
CA ASN A 113 -20.18 14.14 57.04
C ASN A 113 -19.82 13.66 58.46
N ASP A 114 -19.40 12.40 58.58
CA ASP A 114 -18.88 11.78 59.80
C ASP A 114 -17.40 12.14 60.10
N GLY A 115 -16.74 12.88 59.20
CA GLY A 115 -15.33 13.29 59.32
C GLY A 115 -14.32 12.19 58.96
N TYR A 116 -14.78 10.97 58.68
CA TYR A 116 -13.94 9.88 58.23
C TYR A 116 -13.65 10.01 56.73
N LEU A 117 -12.51 9.47 56.30
CA LEU A 117 -12.09 9.51 54.90
C LEU A 117 -12.96 8.57 54.03
N GLY A 118 -13.02 8.87 52.74
CA GLY A 118 -13.70 8.02 51.75
C GLY A 118 -12.91 6.74 51.43
N ASN A 119 -13.64 5.72 51.02
CA ASN A 119 -13.10 4.47 50.48
C ASN A 119 -12.75 4.62 48.99
N THR A 120 -12.11 3.64 48.36
CA THR A 120 -11.71 3.71 46.94
C THR A 120 -12.63 2.83 46.09
N ASP A 121 -13.07 3.34 44.94
CA ASP A 121 -13.72 2.54 43.90
C ASP A 121 -13.13 2.89 42.53
N LEU A 122 -12.19 2.05 42.08
CA LEU A 122 -11.47 2.26 40.81
C LEU A 122 -12.37 2.04 39.59
N ILE A 123 -13.41 1.21 39.71
CA ILE A 123 -14.32 0.88 38.62
C ILE A 123 -15.31 2.03 38.41
N GLU A 124 -15.89 2.54 39.49
CA GLU A 124 -16.74 3.75 39.47
C GLU A 124 -15.99 4.90 38.81
N ALA A 125 -14.78 5.22 39.30
CA ALA A 125 -13.97 6.31 38.78
C ALA A 125 -13.65 6.18 37.28
N LEU A 126 -13.31 4.98 36.81
CA LEU A 126 -13.04 4.76 35.39
C LEU A 126 -14.31 4.93 34.54
N ASN A 127 -15.46 4.40 34.99
CA ASN A 127 -16.72 4.52 34.28
C ASN A 127 -17.20 5.98 34.20
N ASP A 128 -17.02 6.75 35.26
CA ASP A 128 -17.36 8.17 35.28
C ASP A 128 -16.45 8.96 34.34
N GLY A 129 -15.13 8.69 34.36
CA GLY A 129 -14.20 9.27 33.38
C GLY A 129 -14.55 8.90 31.93
N ILE A 130 -14.99 7.67 31.67
CA ILE A 130 -15.47 7.26 30.34
C ILE A 130 -16.75 8.01 29.95
N THR A 131 -17.67 8.21 30.89
CA THR A 131 -18.94 8.91 30.67
C THR A 131 -18.70 10.35 30.25
N GLU A 132 -17.70 11.02 30.84
CA GLU A 132 -17.35 12.40 30.51
C GLU A 132 -16.74 12.57 29.12
N LEU A 133 -16.24 11.50 28.49
CA LEU A 133 -15.87 11.55 27.07
C LEU A 133 -17.07 11.64 26.13
N ASP A 134 -18.30 11.38 26.61
CA ASP A 134 -19.56 11.42 25.85
C ASP A 134 -19.47 10.61 24.53
N GLY A 135 -18.87 9.43 24.62
CA GLY A 135 -18.65 8.54 23.48
C GLY A 135 -17.54 8.95 22.52
N ASN A 136 -16.88 10.11 22.70
CA ASN A 136 -15.78 10.54 21.87
C ASN A 136 -14.47 9.81 22.19
N ALA A 137 -13.51 9.85 21.27
CA ALA A 137 -12.15 9.39 21.54
C ALA A 137 -11.45 10.39 22.48
N GLY A 138 -10.71 9.89 23.47
CA GLY A 138 -10.00 10.75 24.41
C GLY A 138 -8.99 10.00 25.27
N ILE A 139 -8.23 10.77 26.04
CA ILE A 139 -7.25 10.26 26.98
C ILE A 139 -7.80 10.37 28.40
N ILE A 140 -7.71 9.28 29.16
CA ILE A 140 -7.98 9.27 30.61
C ILE A 140 -6.66 8.97 31.31
N TRP A 141 -6.23 9.86 32.19
CA TRP A 141 -5.16 9.63 33.14
C TRP A 141 -5.77 9.30 34.49
N MET A 142 -5.46 8.13 35.05
CA MET A 142 -5.94 7.71 36.36
C MET A 142 -4.77 7.41 37.29
N ILE A 143 -4.75 8.05 38.45
CA ILE A 143 -3.65 7.97 39.42
C ILE A 143 -4.19 7.46 40.75
N THR A 144 -3.61 6.39 41.28
CA THR A 144 -4.06 5.71 42.52
C THR A 144 -2.91 4.93 43.15
N ASP A 145 -2.99 4.61 44.44
CA ASP A 145 -2.09 3.64 45.09
C ASP A 145 -2.37 2.18 44.69
N ASN A 146 -3.34 1.96 43.78
CA ASN A 146 -3.69 0.68 43.20
C ASN A 146 -4.35 -0.29 44.20
N ILE A 147 -5.07 0.28 45.17
CA ILE A 147 -5.85 -0.47 46.16
C ILE A 147 -7.33 -0.14 45.95
N ASN A 148 -8.11 -1.12 45.48
CA ASN A 148 -9.56 -0.98 45.33
C ASN A 148 -10.29 -1.43 46.60
N ASP A 149 -10.32 -0.58 47.63
CA ASP A 149 -10.96 -0.89 48.91
C ASP A 149 -12.41 -0.40 48.97
N VAL A 150 -13.31 -1.09 48.25
CA VAL A 150 -14.73 -0.72 48.17
C VAL A 150 -15.45 -0.84 49.52
N SER A 151 -15.04 -1.78 50.38
CA SER A 151 -15.69 -2.05 51.67
C SER A 151 -15.06 -1.30 52.85
N GLY A 152 -13.87 -0.73 52.69
CA GLY A 152 -13.12 -0.04 53.74
C GLY A 152 -12.51 -0.98 54.78
N THR A 153 -12.60 -2.30 54.55
CA THR A 153 -12.12 -3.35 55.48
C THR A 153 -10.76 -3.90 55.06
N GLY A 154 -10.32 -3.65 53.83
CA GLY A 154 -9.08 -4.17 53.27
C GLY A 154 -9.08 -5.65 52.91
N ASP A 155 -9.98 -6.47 53.47
CA ASP A 155 -10.01 -7.93 53.27
C ASP A 155 -10.39 -8.32 51.83
N ASP A 156 -11.29 -7.56 51.18
CA ASP A 156 -11.72 -7.80 49.79
C ASP A 156 -10.92 -6.99 48.75
N SER A 157 -9.95 -6.18 49.20
CA SER A 157 -9.25 -5.22 48.33
C SER A 157 -8.51 -5.90 47.16
N TYR A 158 -8.01 -7.12 47.36
CA TYR A 158 -7.36 -7.89 46.30
C TYR A 158 -8.32 -8.28 45.16
N GLU A 159 -9.48 -8.85 45.50
CA GLU A 159 -10.47 -9.32 44.51
C GLU A 159 -11.09 -8.13 43.77
N ASN A 160 -11.39 -7.04 44.48
CA ASN A 160 -11.89 -5.80 43.87
C ASN A 160 -10.86 -5.18 42.91
N THR A 161 -9.56 -5.21 43.25
CA THR A 161 -8.49 -4.74 42.37
C THR A 161 -8.35 -5.67 41.16
N LEU A 162 -8.53 -6.98 41.34
CA LEU A 162 -8.54 -7.95 40.23
C LEU A 162 -9.71 -7.71 39.27
N GLU A 163 -10.89 -7.36 39.76
CA GLU A 163 -12.04 -7.00 38.94
C GLU A 163 -11.78 -5.75 38.09
N PHE A 164 -11.15 -4.72 38.66
CA PHE A 164 -10.69 -3.54 37.90
C PHE A 164 -9.76 -3.93 36.75
N TYR A 165 -8.79 -4.81 36.99
CA TYR A 165 -7.92 -5.32 35.92
C TYR A 165 -8.65 -6.14 34.86
N ASN A 166 -9.66 -6.91 35.26
CA ASN A 166 -10.50 -7.66 34.33
C ASN A 166 -11.30 -6.72 33.41
N LEU A 167 -11.82 -5.61 33.95
CA LEU A 167 -12.48 -4.55 33.16
C LEU A 167 -11.53 -3.95 32.12
N LEU A 168 -10.35 -3.49 32.55
CA LEU A 168 -9.32 -2.92 31.67
C LEU A 168 -8.95 -3.84 30.50
N ARG A 169 -8.91 -5.14 30.75
CA ARG A 169 -8.62 -6.15 29.72
C ARG A 169 -9.79 -6.34 28.76
N ARG A 170 -11.00 -6.57 29.29
CA ARG A 170 -12.18 -7.00 28.53
C ARG A 170 -12.83 -5.89 27.73
N ASP A 171 -12.79 -4.65 28.19
CA ASP A 171 -13.43 -3.55 27.49
C ASP A 171 -12.70 -3.23 26.17
N GLU A 172 -13.32 -3.58 25.04
CA GLU A 172 -12.77 -3.36 23.71
C GLU A 172 -12.64 -1.87 23.35
N ASN A 173 -13.41 -0.98 23.97
CA ASN A 173 -13.38 0.46 23.74
C ASN A 173 -12.20 1.14 24.43
N ILE A 174 -11.59 0.49 25.43
CA ILE A 174 -10.27 0.87 25.93
C ILE A 174 -9.23 0.35 24.93
N ARG A 175 -8.81 1.23 24.01
CA ARG A 175 -7.95 0.89 22.86
C ARG A 175 -6.48 0.78 23.26
N LYS A 176 -6.02 1.61 24.21
CA LYS A 176 -4.63 1.67 24.68
C LYS A 176 -4.61 1.76 26.20
N ILE A 177 -3.65 1.07 26.83
CA ILE A 177 -3.35 1.24 28.25
C ILE A 177 -1.83 1.23 28.42
N LEU A 178 -1.31 2.34 28.93
CA LEU A 178 0.02 2.44 29.48
C LEU A 178 -0.07 2.57 31.00
N MET A 179 0.83 1.90 31.71
CA MET A 179 0.92 1.95 33.16
C MET A 179 2.31 2.39 33.59
N TYR A 180 2.39 3.31 34.55
CA TYR A 180 3.64 3.81 35.12
C TYR A 180 3.64 3.57 36.63
N PRO A 181 4.48 2.65 37.14
CA PRO A 181 4.68 2.46 38.56
C PRO A 181 5.62 3.53 39.10
N ILE A 182 5.15 4.40 39.99
CA ILE A 182 5.93 5.50 40.55
C ILE A 182 6.37 5.16 41.97
N PRO A 183 7.67 4.96 42.22
CA PRO A 183 8.18 4.76 43.56
C PRO A 183 8.16 6.09 44.33
N GLU A 184 7.39 6.12 45.41
CA GLU A 184 7.33 7.23 46.35
C GLU A 184 6.90 6.69 47.71
N LYS A 185 7.86 6.66 48.64
CA LYS A 185 7.64 6.12 49.97
C LYS A 185 6.98 7.15 50.87
N VAL A 186 5.81 6.81 51.39
CA VAL A 186 5.07 7.61 52.37
C VAL A 186 4.73 6.77 53.59
N THR A 187 4.67 7.38 54.77
CA THR A 187 4.43 6.66 56.03
C THR A 187 3.24 7.24 56.80
N ARG A 188 2.29 6.39 57.18
CA ARG A 188 1.12 6.77 57.97
C ARG A 188 0.86 5.75 59.06
N ASN A 189 0.87 6.20 60.33
CA ASN A 189 0.50 5.37 61.49
C ASN A 189 1.11 3.96 61.42
N GLU A 190 2.43 3.88 61.19
CA GLU A 190 3.22 2.64 61.04
C GLU A 190 2.97 1.83 59.74
N LYS A 191 1.97 2.17 58.92
CA LYS A 191 1.80 1.65 57.56
C LYS A 191 2.65 2.44 56.57
N VAL A 192 3.36 1.73 55.70
CA VAL A 192 4.22 2.30 54.67
C VAL A 192 3.59 1.99 53.31
N SER A 193 3.40 3.00 52.47
CA SER A 193 3.12 2.83 51.04
C SER A 193 4.40 3.13 50.28
N GLU A 194 4.79 2.25 49.36
CA GLU A 194 6.07 2.35 48.64
C GLU A 194 5.93 3.10 47.29
N GLY A 195 4.69 3.34 46.82
CA GLY A 195 4.42 4.11 45.62
C GLY A 195 2.97 4.06 45.14
N TYR A 196 2.74 4.66 43.97
CA TYR A 196 1.45 4.72 43.28
C TYR A 196 1.57 4.35 41.80
N VAL A 197 0.44 4.09 41.16
CA VAL A 197 0.33 3.81 39.72
C VAL A 197 -0.32 4.97 39.00
N ILE A 198 0.13 5.19 37.77
CA ILE A 198 -0.53 6.03 36.80
C ILE A 198 -0.94 5.16 35.62
N TYR A 199 -2.22 5.17 35.29
CA TYR A 199 -2.74 4.59 34.06
C TYR A 199 -2.99 5.71 33.06
N GLY A 200 -2.39 5.61 31.88
CA GLY A 200 -2.75 6.40 30.71
C GLY A 200 -3.57 5.55 29.76
N LEU A 201 -4.86 5.86 29.62
CA LEU A 201 -5.81 5.10 28.83
C LEU A 201 -6.24 5.90 27.60
N VAL A 202 -6.39 5.22 26.47
CA VAL A 202 -7.09 5.77 25.30
C VAL A 202 -8.41 5.06 25.18
N TYR A 203 -9.49 5.81 25.33
CA TYR A 203 -10.84 5.32 25.14
C TYR A 203 -11.38 5.79 23.79
N SER A 204 -12.13 4.93 23.11
CA SER A 204 -12.97 5.32 21.98
C SER A 204 -14.10 4.32 21.75
N SER A 205 -15.33 4.83 21.73
CA SER A 205 -16.54 4.03 21.44
C SER A 205 -16.55 3.46 20.01
N THR A 206 -15.74 4.00 19.11
CA THR A 206 -15.61 3.54 17.72
C THR A 206 -14.19 3.03 17.46
N PRO A 207 -13.98 2.13 16.48
CA PRO A 207 -12.65 1.73 16.09
C PRO A 207 -11.85 2.92 15.54
N ILE A 208 -10.65 3.13 16.07
CA ILE A 208 -9.70 4.14 15.57
C ILE A 208 -8.64 3.48 14.67
N SER A 209 -8.13 4.23 13.71
CA SER A 209 -7.10 3.75 12.80
C SER A 209 -5.75 3.54 13.52
N GLN A 210 -4.91 2.64 13.00
CA GLN A 210 -3.58 2.38 13.55
C GLN A 210 -2.72 3.67 13.67
N PRO A 211 -2.65 4.56 12.67
CA PRO A 211 -1.91 5.82 12.81
C PRO A 211 -2.42 6.71 13.95
N LEU A 212 -3.74 6.80 14.13
CA LEU A 212 -4.34 7.60 15.20
C LEU A 212 -4.01 7.01 16.59
N LEU A 213 -4.05 5.68 16.72
CA LEU A 213 -3.66 5.00 17.96
C LEU A 213 -2.16 5.19 18.26
N GLU A 214 -1.30 5.20 17.25
CA GLU A 214 0.13 5.51 17.40
C GLU A 214 0.37 6.96 17.83
N ASP A 215 -0.43 7.91 17.34
CA ASP A 215 -0.36 9.30 17.78
C ASP A 215 -0.75 9.44 19.25
N TYR A 216 -1.80 8.75 19.70
CA TYR A 216 -2.12 8.68 21.14
C TYR A 216 -1.02 8.01 21.98
N ASP A 217 -0.40 6.91 21.51
CA ASP A 217 0.73 6.28 22.21
C ASP A 217 1.91 7.25 22.37
N LYS A 218 2.23 8.03 21.33
CA LYS A 218 3.26 9.09 21.41
C LYS A 218 2.89 10.14 22.47
N MET A 219 1.64 10.60 22.49
CA MET A 219 1.18 11.58 23.47
C MET A 219 1.31 11.06 24.91
N LEU A 220 0.83 9.84 25.19
CA LEU A 220 0.94 9.23 26.51
C LEU A 220 2.40 9.10 26.96
N ARG A 221 3.30 8.67 26.05
CA ARG A 221 4.73 8.52 26.35
C ARG A 221 5.47 9.86 26.47
N ALA A 222 4.95 10.93 25.88
CA ALA A 222 5.51 12.28 25.96
C ALA A 222 5.10 13.05 27.23
N SER A 223 4.36 12.43 28.16
CA SER A 223 3.89 13.00 29.45
C SER A 223 4.97 13.48 30.43
N GLY A 224 6.26 13.27 30.12
CA GLY A 224 7.38 13.67 30.98
C GLY A 224 7.65 12.74 32.16
N ILE A 225 6.92 11.63 32.28
CA ILE A 225 7.17 10.58 33.27
C ILE A 225 8.49 9.87 32.93
N ARG A 226 9.40 9.79 33.92
CA ARG A 226 10.74 9.18 33.72
C ARG A 226 10.72 7.66 33.80
N GLN A 227 9.79 7.10 34.56
CA GLN A 227 9.61 5.66 34.68
C GLN A 227 9.17 5.10 33.32
N LYS A 228 9.68 3.90 32.99
CA LYS A 228 9.29 3.23 31.76
C LYS A 228 7.82 2.82 31.83
N ALA A 229 7.08 3.18 30.78
CA ALA A 229 5.70 2.77 30.62
C ALA A 229 5.62 1.27 30.35
N ILE A 230 4.68 0.61 31.01
CA ILE A 230 4.31 -0.77 30.71
C ILE A 230 3.09 -0.71 29.81
N THR A 231 3.20 -1.31 28.63
CA THR A 231 2.04 -1.45 27.75
C THR A 231 1.22 -2.64 28.24
N LEU A 232 -0.02 -2.39 28.65
CA LEU A 232 -0.97 -3.44 29.03
C LEU A 232 -1.88 -3.81 27.84
N LYS A 233 -2.14 -2.84 26.95
CA LYS A 233 -3.01 -3.03 25.78
C LYS A 233 -2.72 -1.98 24.69
N PRO A 234 -2.79 -2.32 23.39
CA PRO A 234 -2.69 -3.67 22.84
C PRO A 234 -1.23 -4.13 22.85
N LEU A 235 -1.00 -5.44 22.81
CA LEU A 235 0.33 -6.04 22.88
C LEU A 235 0.84 -6.56 21.53
N ASP A 236 0.02 -6.50 20.50
CA ASP A 236 0.26 -6.98 19.14
C ASP A 236 0.47 -5.83 18.12
N GLN A 237 0.37 -4.57 18.55
CA GLN A 237 0.54 -3.41 17.67
C GLN A 237 1.74 -2.54 18.11
N GLY A 238 2.71 -2.37 17.22
CA GLY A 238 3.92 -1.56 17.47
C GLY A 238 4.90 -2.14 18.49
N THR A 239 4.66 -3.37 18.95
CA THR A 239 5.38 -4.00 20.06
C THR A 239 6.57 -4.85 19.64
N ILE A 240 6.48 -5.57 18.53
CA ILE A 240 7.59 -6.35 17.97
C ILE A 240 7.77 -5.91 16.51
N ILE A 241 8.98 -5.53 16.14
CA ILE A 241 9.28 -5.01 14.81
C ILE A 241 10.41 -5.84 14.21
N LEU A 242 10.11 -6.55 13.12
CA LEU A 242 11.14 -7.20 12.31
C LEU A 242 11.44 -6.29 11.12
N LYS A 243 12.64 -5.72 11.05
CA LYS A 243 12.99 -4.72 10.05
C LYS A 243 14.39 -4.89 9.46
N PRO A 244 14.61 -4.46 8.22
CA PRO A 244 15.92 -4.38 7.60
C PRO A 244 16.76 -3.25 8.21
N LEU A 245 18.07 -3.49 8.32
CA LEU A 245 19.06 -2.45 8.52
C LEU A 245 19.37 -1.77 7.19
N LYS A 246 19.59 -0.45 7.25
CA LYS A 246 19.99 0.32 6.07
C LYS A 246 21.35 -0.19 5.58
N THR A 247 21.41 -0.56 4.30
CA THR A 247 22.63 -1.04 3.67
C THR A 247 23.71 0.05 3.71
N GLN A 248 24.84 -0.25 4.36
CA GLN A 248 25.99 0.67 4.49
C GLN A 248 27.04 0.47 3.40
N GLY A 249 27.04 -0.69 2.74
CA GLY A 249 28.04 -1.08 1.73
C GLY A 249 27.74 -0.54 0.32
N LYS A 250 28.67 -0.81 -0.60
CA LYS A 250 28.49 -0.48 -2.02
C LYS A 250 27.36 -1.31 -2.61
N VAL A 251 26.35 -0.64 -3.16
CA VAL A 251 25.26 -1.29 -3.88
C VAL A 251 25.80 -1.94 -5.16
N THR A 252 25.44 -3.20 -5.38
CA THR A 252 25.94 -4.03 -6.48
C THR A 252 24.79 -4.42 -7.40
N SER A 253 25.05 -4.43 -8.70
CA SER A 253 24.11 -4.95 -9.71
C SER A 253 23.76 -6.41 -9.41
N GLY A 254 22.49 -6.76 -9.61
CA GLY A 254 21.97 -8.10 -9.35
C GLY A 254 21.77 -8.42 -7.87
N LYS A 255 21.73 -7.42 -6.97
CA LYS A 255 21.47 -7.62 -5.54
C LYS A 255 20.37 -6.72 -5.00
N LEU A 256 19.70 -7.21 -3.96
CA LEU A 256 18.77 -6.40 -3.17
C LEU A 256 19.50 -5.59 -2.09
N TYR A 257 19.05 -4.37 -1.82
CA TYR A 257 19.58 -3.49 -0.79
C TYR A 257 18.46 -2.63 -0.18
N PHE A 258 18.58 -2.27 1.10
CA PHE A 258 17.59 -1.45 1.79
C PHE A 258 18.09 -0.01 1.94
N ASP A 259 17.35 0.96 1.38
CA ASP A 259 17.74 2.39 1.39
C ASP A 259 17.35 3.14 2.67
N GLY A 260 16.60 2.50 3.56
CA GLY A 260 16.00 3.08 4.77
C GLY A 260 14.48 3.18 4.73
N LYS A 261 13.87 3.03 3.54
CA LYS A 261 12.42 3.06 3.33
C LYS A 261 11.93 1.91 2.45
N THR A 262 12.69 1.56 1.41
CA THR A 262 12.31 0.60 0.38
C THR A 262 13.44 -0.40 0.17
N LEU A 263 13.09 -1.67 0.02
CA LEU A 263 13.99 -2.71 -0.45
C LEU A 263 14.09 -2.62 -1.98
N ARG A 264 15.27 -2.31 -2.51
CA ARG A 264 15.49 -2.03 -3.92
C ARG A 264 16.42 -3.04 -4.57
N GLY A 265 16.23 -3.29 -5.86
CA GLY A 265 17.13 -4.11 -6.68
C GLY A 265 17.27 -3.56 -8.10
N PHE A 266 18.42 -3.76 -8.73
CA PHE A 266 18.63 -3.38 -10.13
C PHE A 266 19.62 -4.30 -10.84
N GLY A 267 19.62 -4.24 -12.17
CA GLY A 267 20.60 -4.92 -13.02
C GLY A 267 20.36 -6.42 -13.15
N PHE A 268 19.11 -6.86 -12.91
CA PHE A 268 18.60 -8.18 -13.24
C PHE A 268 18.13 -8.21 -14.70
N ASN A 269 18.18 -9.37 -15.35
CA ASN A 269 17.72 -9.52 -16.71
C ASN A 269 16.37 -10.25 -16.79
N GLU A 270 15.55 -9.92 -17.78
CA GLU A 270 14.32 -10.65 -18.07
C GLU A 270 14.58 -12.16 -18.25
N GLY A 271 13.79 -13.00 -17.56
CA GLY A 271 13.91 -14.46 -17.61
C GLY A 271 15.00 -15.04 -16.70
N GLU A 272 15.77 -14.21 -16.00
CA GLU A 272 16.71 -14.65 -14.98
C GLU A 272 15.96 -15.18 -13.75
N GLN A 273 16.36 -16.34 -13.24
CA GLN A 273 15.86 -16.84 -11.96
C GLN A 273 16.52 -16.06 -10.82
N ILE A 274 15.85 -15.00 -10.37
CA ILE A 274 16.34 -14.14 -9.30
C ILE A 274 16.08 -14.84 -7.95
N LYS A 275 17.17 -15.27 -7.32
CA LYS A 275 17.19 -15.81 -5.96
C LYS A 275 18.25 -15.08 -5.14
N GLU A 276 17.80 -14.15 -4.31
CA GLU A 276 18.67 -13.26 -3.55
C GLU A 276 18.58 -13.52 -2.04
N VAL A 277 19.67 -13.27 -1.32
CA VAL A 277 19.71 -13.41 0.14
C VAL A 277 19.95 -12.05 0.77
N PHE A 278 18.99 -11.61 1.58
CA PHE A 278 19.03 -10.37 2.33
C PHE A 278 19.33 -10.64 3.80
N ASN A 279 20.55 -10.35 4.27
CA ASN A 279 21.09 -10.78 5.58
C ASN A 279 21.00 -9.74 6.71
N ASP A 280 20.35 -8.60 6.45
CA ASP A 280 20.41 -7.42 7.32
C ASP A 280 19.13 -7.23 8.13
N LEU A 281 18.44 -8.31 8.52
CA LEU A 281 17.21 -8.20 9.32
C LEU A 281 17.50 -8.22 10.81
N VAL A 282 16.72 -7.40 11.53
CA VAL A 282 16.78 -7.21 12.96
C VAL A 282 15.40 -7.28 13.54
N LEU A 283 15.23 -8.12 14.56
CA LEU A 283 14.04 -8.15 15.38
C LEU A 283 14.27 -7.23 16.58
N LYS A 284 13.44 -6.22 16.72
CA LYS A 284 13.42 -5.32 17.87
C LYS A 284 12.15 -5.57 18.67
N SER A 285 12.31 -5.90 19.95
CA SER A 285 11.22 -5.81 20.92
C SER A 285 11.09 -4.35 21.38
N ASN A 286 9.87 -3.84 21.43
CA ASN A 286 9.50 -2.63 22.17
C ASN A 286 8.61 -2.99 23.37
N LEU A 287 8.53 -4.29 23.72
CA LEU A 287 7.81 -4.75 24.89
C LEU A 287 8.64 -4.48 26.13
N TYR A 288 8.05 -3.74 27.06
CA TYR A 288 8.53 -3.61 28.42
C TYR A 288 7.37 -3.95 29.37
N PRO A 289 7.58 -4.82 30.38
CA PRO A 289 8.82 -5.45 30.83
C PRO A 289 8.91 -6.92 30.36
N TYR A 290 8.36 -7.23 29.19
CA TYR A 290 8.21 -8.62 28.75
C TYR A 290 9.43 -9.14 27.99
N ILE A 291 9.83 -10.36 28.32
CA ILE A 291 10.77 -11.20 27.57
C ILE A 291 9.98 -11.97 26.51
N ILE A 292 10.46 -11.99 25.27
CA ILE A 292 9.95 -12.93 24.26
C ILE A 292 10.65 -14.26 24.49
N GLU A 293 9.95 -15.21 25.11
CA GLU A 293 10.48 -16.56 25.35
C GLU A 293 10.68 -17.29 24.04
N SER A 294 9.69 -17.20 23.15
CA SER A 294 9.77 -17.75 21.81
C SER A 294 8.86 -16.98 20.86
N ALA A 295 9.25 -16.91 19.58
CA ALA A 295 8.38 -16.47 18.51
C ALA A 295 8.78 -17.15 17.20
N SER A 296 7.79 -17.37 16.34
CA SER A 296 8.01 -17.88 14.99
C SER A 296 7.99 -16.72 14.00
N LEU A 297 8.83 -16.83 12.97
CA LEU A 297 9.03 -15.81 11.95
C LEU A 297 8.63 -16.38 10.60
N LYS A 298 7.91 -15.59 9.81
CA LYS A 298 7.54 -15.92 8.44
C LYS A 298 7.70 -14.68 7.56
N VAL A 299 7.89 -14.93 6.28
CA VAL A 299 8.01 -13.89 5.27
C VAL A 299 7.11 -14.24 4.08
N GLY A 300 6.47 -13.23 3.52
CA GLY A 300 5.61 -13.35 2.35
C GLY A 300 5.74 -12.12 1.44
N LEU A 301 5.04 -12.16 0.32
CA LEU A 301 4.84 -11.02 -0.56
C LEU A 301 3.36 -10.68 -0.61
N ASP A 302 3.07 -9.39 -0.71
CA ASP A 302 1.73 -8.86 -0.89
C ASP A 302 1.76 -7.73 -1.92
N ASP A 303 0.64 -7.48 -2.59
CA ASP A 303 0.49 -6.47 -3.66
C ASP A 303 1.61 -6.48 -4.72
N PHE A 304 2.16 -7.66 -5.02
CA PHE A 304 3.27 -7.78 -5.96
C PHE A 304 2.77 -7.66 -7.39
N THR A 305 3.19 -6.60 -8.07
CA THR A 305 2.72 -6.21 -9.41
C THR A 305 3.89 -5.76 -10.28
N SER A 306 3.67 -5.70 -11.59
CA SER A 306 4.62 -5.14 -12.54
C SER A 306 3.94 -4.07 -13.40
N SER A 307 4.72 -3.11 -13.89
CA SER A 307 4.26 -2.12 -14.87
C SER A 307 3.88 -2.73 -16.22
N ASP A 308 4.55 -3.82 -16.64
CA ASP A 308 4.45 -4.36 -18.01
C ASP A 308 4.29 -5.90 -18.06
N TYR A 309 4.15 -6.57 -16.91
CA TYR A 309 4.04 -8.04 -16.79
C TYR A 309 2.87 -8.45 -15.90
N SER A 310 2.29 -9.61 -16.17
CA SER A 310 1.40 -10.30 -15.22
C SER A 310 2.22 -11.13 -14.25
N VAL A 311 1.79 -11.16 -12.98
CA VAL A 311 2.37 -12.00 -11.93
C VAL A 311 1.50 -13.25 -11.81
N GLU A 312 2.06 -14.42 -12.10
CA GLU A 312 1.31 -15.69 -12.12
C GLU A 312 1.18 -16.29 -10.70
N SER A 313 2.23 -16.15 -9.89
CA SER A 313 2.24 -16.60 -8.50
C SER A 313 3.25 -15.82 -7.67
N LEU A 314 2.94 -15.59 -6.38
CA LEU A 314 3.78 -14.81 -5.46
C LEU A 314 5.06 -15.54 -5.00
N GLY A 315 5.29 -16.76 -5.48
CA GLY A 315 6.42 -17.60 -5.05
C GLY A 315 6.40 -17.91 -3.54
N THR A 316 7.50 -18.48 -3.04
CA THR A 316 7.69 -18.73 -1.60
C THR A 316 8.94 -18.02 -1.11
N GLN A 317 8.80 -17.22 -0.05
CA GLN A 317 9.91 -16.57 0.63
C GLN A 317 10.28 -17.36 1.87
N THR A 318 11.55 -17.37 2.27
CA THR A 318 11.97 -18.08 3.50
C THR A 318 12.86 -17.19 4.36
N ILE A 319 12.67 -17.24 5.68
CA ILE A 319 13.49 -16.53 6.66
C ILE A 319 14.30 -17.52 7.49
N THR A 320 15.58 -17.22 7.71
CA THR A 320 16.51 -18.04 8.50
C THR A 320 17.26 -17.16 9.50
N PRO A 321 17.26 -17.49 10.81
CA PRO A 321 16.41 -18.52 11.43
C PRO A 321 14.92 -18.15 11.35
N SER A 322 14.04 -19.16 11.34
CA SER A 322 12.58 -18.97 11.31
C SER A 322 11.97 -18.85 12.71
N THR A 323 12.80 -18.81 13.74
CA THR A 323 12.38 -18.69 15.14
C THR A 323 13.36 -17.80 15.90
N VAL A 324 12.86 -17.11 16.92
CA VAL A 324 13.67 -16.37 17.89
C VAL A 324 13.24 -16.77 19.29
N SER A 325 14.17 -16.70 20.25
CA SER A 325 13.89 -17.00 21.65
C SER A 325 14.71 -16.11 22.58
N ASN A 326 14.25 -16.01 23.84
CA ASN A 326 14.90 -15.27 24.91
C ASN A 326 15.31 -13.84 24.55
N VAL A 327 14.42 -13.09 23.88
CA VAL A 327 14.65 -11.66 23.61
C VAL A 327 14.35 -10.89 24.89
N SER A 328 15.36 -10.19 25.42
CA SER A 328 15.20 -9.34 26.59
C SER A 328 14.14 -8.25 26.38
N PRO A 329 13.57 -7.68 27.45
CA PRO A 329 12.67 -6.52 27.32
C PRO A 329 13.37 -5.40 26.56
N GLU A 330 12.66 -4.82 25.59
CA GLU A 330 13.18 -3.81 24.66
C GLU A 330 14.48 -4.20 23.92
N GLY A 331 14.77 -5.51 23.86
CA GLY A 331 15.98 -6.07 23.28
C GLY A 331 15.97 -6.08 21.76
N GLU A 332 17.16 -6.27 21.20
CA GLU A 332 17.38 -6.37 19.77
C GLU A 332 18.13 -7.67 19.44
N VAL A 333 17.61 -8.43 18.47
CA VAL A 333 18.25 -9.65 17.95
C VAL A 333 18.59 -9.44 16.48
N LYS A 334 19.83 -9.80 16.10
CA LYS A 334 20.37 -9.68 14.75
C LYS A 334 20.64 -11.07 14.17
N GLY A 335 20.91 -11.12 12.86
CA GLY A 335 21.32 -12.35 12.18
C GLY A 335 20.17 -13.09 11.51
N PHE A 336 19.10 -12.38 11.16
CA PHE A 336 18.03 -12.92 10.33
C PHE A 336 18.32 -12.63 8.86
N SER A 337 18.05 -13.62 8.01
CA SER A 337 18.24 -13.56 6.58
C SER A 337 16.97 -13.97 5.86
N VAL A 338 16.54 -13.20 4.87
CA VAL A 338 15.45 -13.58 3.96
C VAL A 338 16.04 -14.03 2.64
N ILE A 339 15.67 -15.23 2.22
CA ILE A 339 15.87 -15.71 0.86
C ILE A 339 14.66 -15.23 0.07
N PHE A 340 14.90 -14.25 -0.79
CA PHE A 340 13.95 -13.72 -1.74
C PHE A 340 13.97 -14.54 -3.02
N ASN A 341 12.86 -15.18 -3.36
CA ASN A 341 12.64 -15.85 -4.64
C ASN A 341 11.66 -14.99 -5.45
N MET A 342 12.10 -14.51 -6.61
CA MET A 342 11.27 -13.66 -7.46
C MET A 342 10.02 -14.44 -7.96
N PRO A 343 8.82 -13.85 -7.84
CA PRO A 343 7.60 -14.33 -8.50
C PRO A 343 7.80 -14.60 -10.00
N GLU A 344 7.14 -15.63 -10.53
CA GLU A 344 7.10 -15.84 -11.98
C GLU A 344 6.29 -14.72 -12.64
N ILE A 345 6.93 -14.05 -13.59
CA ILE A 345 6.36 -12.96 -14.37
C ILE A 345 6.24 -13.36 -15.84
N THR A 346 5.09 -13.09 -16.45
CA THR A 346 4.80 -13.39 -17.85
C THR A 346 4.69 -12.11 -18.67
N PRO A 347 5.32 -12.04 -19.85
CA PRO A 347 5.36 -10.82 -20.64
C PRO A 347 4.00 -10.47 -21.23
N VAL A 348 3.55 -9.24 -21.01
CA VAL A 348 2.48 -8.63 -21.80
C VAL A 348 3.12 -7.84 -22.92
N PHE A 349 3.12 -8.38 -24.14
CA PHE A 349 3.76 -7.71 -25.28
C PHE A 349 3.11 -6.35 -25.56
N SER A 350 3.93 -5.31 -25.65
CA SER A 350 3.51 -3.96 -26.01
C SER A 350 4.59 -3.27 -26.85
N PHE A 351 4.20 -2.67 -27.98
CA PHE A 351 5.15 -1.94 -28.85
C PHE A 351 5.85 -0.78 -28.13
N ASN A 352 5.21 -0.17 -27.14
CA ASN A 352 5.80 0.92 -26.34
C ASN A 352 6.96 0.45 -25.46
N THR A 353 7.13 -0.86 -25.29
CA THR A 353 8.13 -1.44 -24.39
C THR A 353 9.36 -1.99 -25.14
N ILE A 354 9.41 -1.83 -26.48
CA ILE A 354 10.54 -2.26 -27.31
C ILE A 354 11.75 -1.32 -27.16
N PHE A 355 11.49 -0.02 -26.96
CA PHE A 355 12.53 1.01 -26.85
C PHE A 355 12.86 1.41 -25.41
N LYS A 356 12.22 0.78 -24.43
CA LYS A 356 12.57 0.96 -23.02
C LYS A 356 13.73 0.03 -22.66
N GLU A 357 14.58 0.46 -21.74
CA GLU A 357 15.70 -0.37 -21.25
C GLU A 357 15.25 -1.30 -20.11
N ASP A 358 14.46 -0.76 -19.18
CA ASP A 358 14.07 -1.44 -17.95
C ASP A 358 12.55 -1.32 -17.68
N PHE A 359 12.03 -2.27 -16.90
CA PHE A 359 10.72 -2.19 -16.25
C PHE A 359 10.86 -2.40 -14.74
N THR A 360 9.80 -2.06 -14.02
CA THR A 360 9.76 -2.19 -12.56
C THR A 360 8.75 -3.24 -12.15
N VAL A 361 9.15 -4.05 -11.17
CA VAL A 361 8.30 -5.01 -10.48
C VAL A 361 8.43 -4.78 -8.99
N GLY A 362 7.34 -4.86 -8.24
CA GLY A 362 7.38 -4.51 -6.84
C GLY A 362 6.08 -4.74 -6.12
N GLY A 363 6.11 -4.60 -4.80
CA GLY A 363 4.98 -4.83 -3.91
C GLY A 363 5.44 -4.61 -2.47
N ASN A 364 4.92 -5.40 -1.55
CA ASN A 364 5.32 -5.36 -0.14
C ASN A 364 5.92 -6.71 0.27
N LEU A 365 7.13 -6.68 0.84
CA LEU A 365 7.67 -7.80 1.59
C LEU A 365 7.04 -7.76 2.99
N ILE A 366 6.21 -8.76 3.29
CA ILE A 366 5.50 -8.86 4.57
C ILE A 366 6.29 -9.77 5.49
N LEU A 367 6.73 -9.22 6.61
CA LEU A 367 7.41 -9.92 7.68
C LEU A 367 6.40 -10.17 8.81
N GLU A 368 6.27 -11.44 9.20
CA GLU A 368 5.29 -11.89 10.19
C GLU A 368 6.03 -12.44 11.41
N VAL A 369 5.60 -12.00 12.60
CA VAL A 369 5.95 -12.61 13.89
C VAL A 369 4.68 -13.20 14.47
N TYR A 370 4.66 -14.51 14.72
CA TYR A 370 3.48 -15.27 15.14
C TYR A 370 3.85 -16.33 16.17
N ASN A 371 2.83 -16.93 16.81
CA ASN A 371 3.02 -17.88 17.91
C ASN A 371 3.98 -17.32 18.97
N THR A 372 3.80 -16.04 19.31
CA THR A 372 4.68 -15.33 20.23
C THR A 372 4.32 -15.72 21.66
N ASP A 373 5.29 -16.24 22.39
CA ASP A 373 5.19 -16.51 23.81
C ASP A 373 6.03 -15.49 24.57
N ILE A 374 5.42 -14.83 25.54
CA ILE A 374 6.05 -13.79 26.33
C ILE A 374 5.82 -14.02 27.81
N LYS A 375 6.83 -13.70 28.59
CA LYS A 375 6.76 -13.68 30.05
C LYS A 375 7.20 -12.33 30.58
N LEU A 376 6.78 -12.00 31.78
CA LEU A 376 7.36 -10.88 32.52
C LEU A 376 8.81 -11.20 32.90
N ASP A 377 9.66 -10.20 32.92
CA ASP A 377 10.97 -10.29 33.53
C ASP A 377 10.87 -10.52 35.05
N ASP A 378 11.65 -11.46 35.58
CA ASP A 378 11.59 -11.87 36.99
C ASP A 378 11.99 -10.72 37.93
N SER A 379 12.99 -9.92 37.55
CA SER A 379 13.43 -8.78 38.35
C SER A 379 12.33 -7.73 38.44
N TYR A 380 11.61 -7.53 37.33
CA TYR A 380 10.45 -6.66 37.28
C TYR A 380 9.31 -7.18 38.17
N ILE A 381 8.98 -8.48 38.11
CA ILE A 381 7.96 -9.09 38.98
C ILE A 381 8.23 -8.77 40.44
N GLN A 382 9.48 -8.96 40.90
CA GLN A 382 9.83 -8.72 42.31
C GLN A 382 9.67 -7.25 42.69
N ASN A 383 10.15 -6.33 41.85
CA ASN A 383 10.01 -4.89 42.08
C ASN A 383 8.55 -4.45 42.11
N PHE A 384 7.72 -4.96 41.21
CA PHE A 384 6.29 -4.65 41.16
C PHE A 384 5.56 -5.16 42.40
N LYS A 385 5.82 -6.40 42.81
CA LYS A 385 5.25 -6.97 44.04
C LYS A 385 5.66 -6.18 45.27
N GLN A 386 6.93 -5.76 45.35
CA GLN A 386 7.41 -4.95 46.45
C GLN A 386 6.73 -3.58 46.49
N LEU A 387 6.58 -2.93 45.34
CA LEU A 387 6.00 -1.59 45.24
C LEU A 387 4.54 -1.53 45.73
N PHE A 388 3.77 -2.58 45.43
CA PHE A 388 2.33 -2.64 45.77
C PHE A 388 2.01 -3.62 46.89
N ALA A 389 3.02 -4.12 47.61
CA ALA A 389 2.88 -5.13 48.65
C ALA A 389 2.02 -6.36 48.23
N LEU A 390 2.15 -6.79 46.98
CA LEU A 390 1.33 -7.87 46.41
C LEU A 390 1.96 -9.24 46.64
N SER A 391 1.11 -10.24 46.92
CA SER A 391 1.51 -11.66 47.01
C SER A 391 1.78 -12.27 45.61
N SER A 392 0.99 -11.88 44.61
CA SER A 392 1.09 -12.33 43.22
C SER A 392 0.96 -11.15 42.24
N VAL A 393 1.46 -11.30 41.02
CA VAL A 393 1.26 -10.28 39.97
C VAL A 393 -0.13 -10.50 39.36
N PRO A 394 -0.94 -9.44 39.19
CA PRO A 394 -2.27 -9.55 38.61
C PRO A 394 -2.26 -10.18 37.22
N GLU A 395 -3.36 -10.86 36.87
CA GLU A 395 -3.45 -11.59 35.62
C GLU A 395 -3.25 -10.69 34.39
N ILE A 396 -3.61 -9.39 34.44
CA ILE A 396 -3.42 -8.44 33.33
C ILE A 396 -1.98 -8.37 32.81
N PHE A 397 -1.00 -8.65 33.68
CA PHE A 397 0.42 -8.70 33.33
C PHE A 397 0.88 -10.09 32.87
N GLN A 398 -0.03 -11.07 32.79
CA GLN A 398 0.17 -12.36 32.14
C GLN A 398 -0.49 -12.29 30.75
N PRO A 399 0.21 -11.72 29.77
CA PRO A 399 -0.37 -11.44 28.47
C PRO A 399 -0.58 -12.70 27.64
N VAL A 400 -1.66 -12.69 26.86
CA VAL A 400 -1.90 -13.70 25.81
C VAL A 400 -1.77 -13.01 24.46
N ILE A 401 -0.60 -13.17 23.82
CA ILE A 401 -0.38 -12.75 22.43
C ILE A 401 -0.18 -13.95 21.48
N LYS A 402 -0.29 -15.17 22.00
CA LYS A 402 0.00 -16.41 21.27
C LYS A 402 -0.83 -16.55 19.99
N ASP A 403 -2.07 -16.07 20.03
CA ASP A 403 -3.03 -16.17 18.91
C ASP A 403 -3.00 -14.93 17.99
N LYS A 404 -2.06 -14.01 18.20
CA LYS A 404 -1.91 -12.79 17.39
C LYS A 404 -0.72 -12.89 16.45
N THR A 405 -0.87 -12.28 15.28
CA THR A 405 0.21 -12.12 14.30
C THR A 405 0.56 -10.65 14.17
N ILE A 406 1.85 -10.36 14.25
CA ILE A 406 2.41 -9.02 14.14
C ILE A 406 3.06 -8.88 12.77
N TYR A 407 2.71 -7.83 12.04
CA TYR A 407 3.13 -7.62 10.66
C TYR A 407 4.08 -6.44 10.54
N THR A 408 5.09 -6.55 9.68
CA THR A 408 5.90 -5.43 9.20
C THR A 408 5.97 -5.48 7.67
N ALA A 409 5.40 -4.48 7.01
CA ALA A 409 5.43 -4.35 5.55
C ALA A 409 6.61 -3.49 5.10
N ILE A 410 7.39 -4.00 4.15
CA ILE A 410 8.52 -3.29 3.55
C ILE A 410 8.26 -3.13 2.06
N PRO A 411 8.12 -1.90 1.54
CA PRO A 411 7.99 -1.68 0.10
C PRO A 411 9.19 -2.27 -0.65
N LEU A 412 8.93 -2.99 -1.73
CA LEU A 412 9.90 -3.68 -2.57
C LEU A 412 9.82 -3.15 -4.01
N GLU A 413 10.96 -2.76 -4.58
CA GLU A 413 11.08 -2.25 -5.95
C GLU A 413 12.29 -2.88 -6.66
N ILE A 414 12.05 -3.65 -7.72
CA ILE A 414 13.09 -4.32 -8.50
C ILE A 414 13.02 -3.81 -9.94
N LYS A 415 14.16 -3.32 -10.44
CA LYS A 415 14.36 -2.93 -11.84
C LYS A 415 14.97 -4.07 -12.64
N ILE A 416 14.28 -4.47 -13.70
CA ILE A 416 14.67 -5.59 -14.56
C ILE A 416 14.86 -5.06 -15.98
N ARG A 417 15.97 -5.45 -16.60
CA ARG A 417 16.29 -5.09 -17.99
C ARG A 417 15.48 -5.93 -18.95
N TYR A 418 14.91 -5.31 -19.97
CA TYR A 418 14.19 -6.06 -21.01
C TYR A 418 15.13 -6.97 -21.81
N GLY A 419 14.61 -8.13 -22.20
CA GLY A 419 15.27 -9.09 -23.05
C GLY A 419 15.30 -8.65 -24.52
N VAL A 420 16.34 -9.10 -25.23
CA VAL A 420 16.55 -8.80 -26.66
C VAL A 420 15.50 -9.39 -27.59
N TRP A 421 14.66 -10.32 -27.11
CA TRP A 421 13.65 -11.02 -27.92
C TRP A 421 12.63 -10.07 -28.56
N ARG A 422 12.34 -8.96 -27.88
CA ARG A 422 11.41 -7.91 -28.36
C ARG A 422 11.91 -7.26 -29.64
N LEU A 423 13.23 -7.09 -29.76
CA LEU A 423 13.85 -6.57 -30.98
C LEU A 423 13.75 -7.60 -32.13
N TYR A 424 13.91 -8.89 -31.84
CA TYR A 424 13.72 -9.93 -32.86
C TYR A 424 12.28 -9.98 -33.37
N VAL A 425 11.27 -9.79 -32.50
CA VAL A 425 9.87 -9.68 -32.91
C VAL A 425 9.66 -8.47 -33.82
N LEU A 426 10.23 -7.30 -33.49
CA LEU A 426 10.14 -6.11 -34.33
C LEU A 426 10.78 -6.35 -35.71
N ILE A 427 11.99 -6.92 -35.74
CA ILE A 427 12.69 -7.26 -36.99
C ILE A 427 11.86 -8.24 -37.82
N GLY A 428 11.25 -9.25 -37.17
CA GLY A 428 10.36 -10.21 -37.83
C GLY A 428 9.13 -9.55 -38.45
N ILE A 429 8.49 -8.61 -37.75
CA ILE A 429 7.35 -7.84 -38.26
C ILE A 429 7.78 -6.97 -39.46
N ILE A 430 8.92 -6.29 -39.37
CA ILE A 430 9.44 -5.46 -40.48
C ILE A 430 9.71 -6.34 -41.72
N ALA A 431 10.36 -7.49 -41.52
CA ALA A 431 10.62 -8.43 -42.61
C ALA A 431 9.33 -8.94 -43.27
N LEU A 432 8.31 -9.28 -42.47
CA LEU A 432 7.00 -9.69 -42.95
C LEU A 432 6.33 -8.59 -43.79
N VAL A 433 6.38 -7.34 -43.33
CA VAL A 433 5.83 -6.18 -44.07
C VAL A 433 6.55 -5.99 -45.41
N ILE A 434 7.88 -6.11 -45.43
CA ILE A 434 8.67 -6.01 -46.67
C ILE A 434 8.30 -7.12 -47.66
N ILE A 435 8.12 -8.36 -47.19
CA ILE A 435 7.70 -9.48 -48.03
C ILE A 435 6.30 -9.24 -48.61
N VAL A 436 5.35 -8.80 -47.78
CA VAL A 436 3.98 -8.51 -48.23
C VAL A 436 3.96 -7.37 -49.25
N LEU A 437 4.68 -6.28 -49.00
CA LEU A 437 4.80 -5.16 -49.95
C LEU A 437 5.45 -5.61 -51.26
N SER A 438 6.51 -6.42 -51.19
CA SER A 438 7.19 -6.96 -52.37
C SER A 438 6.26 -7.87 -53.19
N LEU A 439 5.44 -8.69 -52.53
CA LEU A 439 4.44 -9.53 -53.18
C LEU A 439 3.34 -8.70 -53.86
N ILE A 440 2.85 -7.63 -53.22
CA ILE A 440 1.89 -6.70 -53.82
C ILE A 440 2.50 -6.03 -55.06
N VAL A 441 3.72 -5.52 -54.96
CA VAL A 441 4.43 -4.90 -56.10
C VAL A 441 4.64 -5.92 -57.22
N PHE A 442 5.06 -7.14 -56.90
CA PHE A 442 5.23 -8.22 -57.87
C PHE A 442 3.92 -8.55 -58.60
N LEU A 443 2.80 -8.66 -57.88
CA LEU A 443 1.49 -8.91 -58.48
C LEU A 443 1.03 -7.75 -59.38
N LEU A 444 1.28 -6.51 -58.97
CA LEU A 444 0.97 -5.32 -59.77
C LEU A 444 1.81 -5.25 -61.06
N LEU A 445 3.10 -5.64 -60.99
CA LEU A 445 4.03 -5.59 -62.11
C LEU A 445 3.95 -6.81 -63.03
N LYS A 446 3.47 -7.98 -62.56
CA LYS A 446 3.39 -9.22 -63.35
C LYS A 446 2.56 -9.00 -64.61
N ARG A 447 3.22 -9.01 -65.77
CA ARG A 447 2.56 -8.82 -67.07
C ARG A 447 1.94 -10.12 -67.56
N LYS A 448 0.82 -10.03 -68.27
CA LYS A 448 0.22 -11.12 -69.04
C LYS A 448 0.16 -10.67 -70.49
N CYS A 449 0.93 -11.37 -71.33
CA CYS A 449 1.01 -11.11 -72.76
C CYS A 449 0.15 -12.12 -73.51
N PHE A 450 -0.59 -11.65 -74.51
CA PHE A 450 -1.48 -12.45 -75.34
C PHE A 450 -1.58 -11.81 -76.73
N ILE A 451 -1.99 -12.60 -77.71
CA ILE A 451 -2.26 -12.11 -79.06
C ILE A 451 -3.75 -11.74 -79.11
N LEU A 452 -4.03 -10.52 -79.54
CA LEU A 452 -5.36 -10.00 -79.76
C LEU A 452 -5.63 -10.02 -81.27
N GLU A 453 -6.66 -10.75 -81.67
CA GLU A 453 -7.12 -10.78 -83.06
C GLU A 453 -8.48 -10.08 -83.17
N VAL A 454 -8.53 -9.08 -84.04
CA VAL A 454 -9.74 -8.30 -84.36
C VAL A 454 -9.82 -8.19 -85.87
N GLU A 455 -10.88 -8.72 -86.48
CA GLU A 455 -11.10 -8.65 -87.94
C GLU A 455 -9.88 -9.10 -88.76
N GLN A 456 -9.23 -10.20 -88.36
CA GLN A 456 -8.03 -10.80 -88.98
C GLN A 456 -6.72 -10.01 -88.80
N LEU A 457 -6.72 -8.88 -88.06
CA LEU A 457 -5.52 -8.17 -87.62
C LEU A 457 -5.05 -8.69 -86.26
N GLN A 458 -3.80 -9.14 -86.18
CA GLN A 458 -3.20 -9.67 -84.97
C GLN A 458 -2.24 -8.66 -84.34
N ASN A 459 -2.47 -8.35 -83.07
CA ASN A 459 -1.63 -7.46 -82.26
C ASN A 459 -1.16 -8.15 -80.99
N SER A 460 0.12 -8.04 -80.65
CA SER A 460 0.66 -8.52 -79.37
C SER A 460 0.42 -7.49 -78.27
N VAL A 461 -0.27 -7.90 -77.20
CA VAL A 461 -0.66 -7.01 -76.11
C VAL A 461 -0.18 -7.56 -74.78
N CYS A 462 0.51 -6.74 -73.98
CA CYS A 462 0.97 -7.08 -72.64
C CYS A 462 0.32 -6.17 -71.59
N LEU A 463 -0.50 -6.75 -70.72
CA LEU A 463 -1.20 -6.02 -69.66
C LEU A 463 -0.70 -6.41 -68.26
N ASN A 464 -0.53 -5.41 -67.40
CA ASN A 464 -0.41 -5.55 -65.95
C ASN A 464 -1.68 -5.03 -65.27
N LEU A 465 -1.72 -4.94 -63.94
CA LEU A 465 -2.93 -4.47 -63.23
C LEU A 465 -3.18 -2.96 -63.35
N ILE A 466 -2.19 -2.19 -63.77
CA ILE A 466 -2.23 -0.71 -63.79
C ILE A 466 -2.63 -0.20 -65.18
N ASN A 467 -2.20 -0.87 -66.25
CA ASN A 467 -2.46 -0.45 -67.62
C ASN A 467 -3.72 -1.11 -68.23
N SER A 468 -4.22 -0.48 -69.28
CA SER A 468 -5.32 -1.00 -70.10
C SER A 468 -5.00 -0.80 -71.57
N TYR A 469 -5.52 -1.68 -72.42
CA TYR A 469 -5.34 -1.58 -73.87
C TYR A 469 -6.69 -1.29 -74.53
N THR A 470 -6.77 -0.19 -75.28
CA THR A 470 -7.97 0.17 -76.03
C THR A 470 -8.01 -0.61 -77.34
N VAL A 471 -9.15 -1.24 -77.63
CA VAL A 471 -9.39 -2.04 -78.82
C VAL A 471 -10.19 -1.22 -79.82
N TYR A 472 -9.76 -1.20 -81.08
CA TYR A 472 -10.42 -0.50 -82.18
C TYR A 472 -10.82 -1.48 -83.28
N SER A 473 -11.87 -1.14 -84.02
CA SER A 473 -12.29 -1.79 -85.26
C SER A 473 -11.45 -1.28 -86.45
N GLY A 474 -11.46 -1.97 -87.59
CA GLY A 474 -10.68 -1.59 -88.78
C GLY A 474 -11.01 -0.20 -89.36
N ASP A 475 -12.18 0.34 -89.01
CA ASP A 475 -12.65 1.71 -89.31
C ASP A 475 -12.26 2.75 -88.23
N SER A 476 -11.36 2.40 -87.31
CA SER A 476 -10.92 3.23 -86.18
C SER A 476 -12.00 3.52 -85.11
N THR A 477 -13.14 2.82 -85.12
CA THR A 477 -14.15 2.93 -84.06
C THR A 477 -13.67 2.26 -82.77
N GLU A 478 -13.73 2.96 -81.62
CA GLU A 478 -13.37 2.39 -80.31
C GLU A 478 -14.38 1.31 -79.90
N LEU A 479 -13.92 0.07 -79.74
CA LEU A 479 -14.74 -1.08 -79.33
C LEU A 479 -14.78 -1.25 -77.81
N GLY A 480 -13.70 -0.91 -77.11
CA GLY A 480 -13.63 -1.03 -75.65
C GLY A 480 -12.21 -1.10 -75.11
N LYS A 481 -12.08 -1.44 -73.83
CA LYS A 481 -10.79 -1.53 -73.13
C LYS A 481 -10.57 -2.90 -72.50
N LEU A 482 -9.42 -3.49 -72.78
CA LEU A 482 -8.93 -4.69 -72.11
C LEU A 482 -8.17 -4.30 -70.83
N LYS A 483 -8.51 -4.97 -69.72
CA LYS A 483 -7.85 -4.82 -68.42
C LYS A 483 -7.55 -6.18 -67.80
N LYS A 484 -6.38 -6.30 -67.17
CA LYS A 484 -6.07 -7.48 -66.34
C LYS A 484 -6.77 -7.36 -64.98
N THR A 485 -7.35 -8.46 -64.51
CA THR A 485 -7.96 -8.56 -63.17
C THR A 485 -6.94 -9.05 -62.14
N PHE A 486 -7.26 -8.92 -60.84
CA PHE A 486 -6.41 -9.40 -59.76
C PHE A 486 -6.18 -10.92 -59.81
N SER A 487 -7.17 -11.69 -60.31
CA SER A 487 -7.05 -13.14 -60.57
C SER A 487 -6.22 -13.49 -61.82
N GLY A 488 -5.76 -12.49 -62.60
CA GLY A 488 -4.97 -12.71 -63.80
C GLY A 488 -5.79 -13.03 -65.07
N GLN A 489 -7.12 -12.94 -65.03
CA GLN A 489 -7.99 -13.00 -66.21
C GLN A 489 -8.04 -11.66 -66.94
N ILE A 490 -8.37 -11.68 -68.23
CA ILE A 490 -8.54 -10.47 -69.05
C ILE A 490 -10.02 -10.12 -69.10
N ALA A 491 -10.35 -8.91 -68.66
CA ALA A 491 -11.68 -8.34 -68.76
C ALA A 491 -11.75 -7.35 -69.92
N PHE A 492 -12.78 -7.46 -70.74
CA PHE A 492 -13.13 -6.49 -71.77
C PHE A 492 -14.26 -5.60 -71.25
N ILE A 493 -14.05 -4.27 -71.31
CA ILE A 493 -15.03 -3.26 -70.94
C ILE A 493 -15.50 -2.59 -72.22
N GLN A 494 -16.75 -2.83 -72.56
CA GLN A 494 -17.38 -2.34 -73.80
C GLN A 494 -17.46 -0.81 -73.84
N SER A 495 -17.14 -0.21 -75.00
CA SER A 495 -17.23 1.24 -75.21
C SER A 495 -18.68 1.70 -75.39
N LYS A 496 -18.90 3.01 -75.40
CA LYS A 496 -20.22 3.61 -75.70
C LYS A 496 -20.73 3.34 -77.13
N ASN A 497 -19.87 2.87 -78.03
CA ASN A 497 -20.19 2.62 -79.45
C ASN A 497 -20.60 1.15 -79.70
N THR A 498 -20.85 0.38 -78.64
CA THR A 498 -21.21 -1.04 -78.70
C THR A 498 -22.58 -1.29 -78.10
N ASN A 499 -23.15 -2.48 -78.36
CA ASN A 499 -24.49 -2.87 -77.92
C ASN A 499 -24.75 -2.78 -76.40
N PHE A 500 -23.73 -2.92 -75.54
CA PHE A 500 -23.87 -2.75 -74.10
C PHE A 500 -22.75 -1.88 -73.50
N ALA A 501 -22.87 -0.57 -73.66
CA ALA A 501 -21.93 0.42 -73.11
C ALA A 501 -21.58 0.16 -71.63
N GLY A 502 -20.29 0.04 -71.33
CA GLY A 502 -19.77 -0.16 -69.97
C GLY A 502 -19.87 -1.59 -69.43
N ARG A 503 -20.45 -2.54 -70.18
CA ARG A 503 -20.54 -3.95 -69.75
C ARG A 503 -19.13 -4.55 -69.66
N LYS A 504 -18.85 -5.17 -68.51
CA LYS A 504 -17.58 -5.86 -68.23
C LYS A 504 -17.75 -7.37 -68.43
N ILE A 505 -16.89 -7.97 -69.25
CA ILE A 505 -16.96 -9.39 -69.61
C ILE A 505 -15.58 -10.00 -69.45
N LEU A 506 -15.51 -11.20 -68.87
CA LEU A 506 -14.27 -11.96 -68.78
C LEU A 506 -14.08 -12.74 -70.08
N LEU A 507 -12.95 -12.51 -70.74
CA LEU A 507 -12.60 -13.21 -71.97
C LEU A 507 -11.89 -14.53 -71.64
N ASN A 508 -12.31 -15.59 -72.33
CA ASN A 508 -11.63 -16.87 -72.31
C ASN A 508 -10.66 -16.95 -73.49
N PHE A 509 -9.52 -17.60 -73.27
CA PHE A 509 -8.55 -17.82 -74.34
C PHE A 509 -9.11 -18.78 -75.39
N ASP A 510 -8.80 -18.48 -76.66
CA ASP A 510 -9.15 -19.29 -77.83
C ASP A 510 -10.66 -19.46 -78.08
N LEU A 511 -11.49 -18.61 -77.45
CA LEU A 511 -12.93 -18.52 -77.67
C LEU A 511 -13.27 -17.13 -78.20
N PRO A 512 -13.82 -16.99 -79.43
CA PRO A 512 -14.17 -15.70 -79.98
C PRO A 512 -15.35 -15.09 -79.23
N TYR A 513 -15.27 -13.79 -78.98
CA TYR A 513 -16.34 -13.00 -78.40
C TYR A 513 -16.86 -12.01 -79.44
N GLU A 514 -18.12 -12.18 -79.84
CA GLU A 514 -18.79 -11.33 -80.83
C GLU A 514 -19.41 -10.09 -80.15
N ILE A 515 -19.14 -8.92 -80.71
CA ILE A 515 -19.75 -7.65 -80.32
C ILE A 515 -20.38 -6.97 -81.51
N GLU A 516 -21.48 -6.27 -81.28
CA GLU A 516 -22.09 -5.39 -82.27
C GLU A 516 -21.62 -3.97 -81.99
N SER A 517 -20.91 -3.37 -82.95
CA SER A 517 -20.40 -2.01 -82.92
C SER A 517 -21.17 -1.16 -83.92
N GLN A 518 -21.53 0.06 -83.52
CA GLN A 518 -22.08 1.04 -84.44
C GLN A 518 -20.93 1.90 -84.97
N SER A 519 -20.72 1.89 -86.29
CA SER A 519 -19.70 2.71 -86.95
C SER A 519 -20.07 4.20 -86.89
N LEU A 520 -19.10 5.07 -87.16
CA LEU A 520 -19.27 6.53 -87.22
C LEU A 520 -20.37 6.96 -88.22
N ASP A 521 -20.63 6.13 -89.24
CA ASP A 521 -21.65 6.35 -90.27
C ASP A 521 -23.03 5.76 -89.91
N GLY A 522 -23.19 5.20 -88.70
CA GLY A 522 -24.46 4.69 -88.17
C GLY A 522 -24.76 3.22 -88.47
N GLU A 523 -23.96 2.54 -89.30
CA GLU A 523 -24.10 1.11 -89.60
C GLU A 523 -23.70 0.21 -88.42
N VAL A 524 -24.48 -0.86 -88.20
CA VAL A 524 -24.22 -1.85 -87.16
C VAL A 524 -23.40 -3.01 -87.76
N LYS A 525 -22.20 -3.24 -87.23
CA LYS A 525 -21.27 -4.29 -87.67
C LYS A 525 -20.99 -5.26 -86.53
N LYS A 526 -20.94 -6.55 -86.86
CA LYS A 526 -20.50 -7.61 -85.94
C LYS A 526 -18.99 -7.77 -86.02
N VAL A 527 -18.32 -7.57 -84.90
CA VAL A 527 -16.86 -7.66 -84.76
C VAL A 527 -16.52 -8.79 -83.80
N ASN A 528 -15.65 -9.70 -84.23
CA ASN A 528 -15.14 -10.78 -83.37
C ASN A 528 -13.83 -10.35 -82.72
N ILE A 529 -13.78 -10.49 -81.40
CA ILE A 529 -12.57 -10.31 -80.60
C ILE A 529 -12.12 -11.70 -80.13
N LEU A 530 -10.91 -12.10 -80.51
CA LEU A 530 -10.30 -13.33 -80.04
C LEU A 530 -9.01 -13.00 -79.28
N ILE A 531 -8.83 -13.60 -78.12
CA ILE A 531 -7.56 -13.59 -77.40
C ILE A 531 -6.95 -14.98 -77.42
N SER A 532 -5.71 -15.10 -77.89
CA SER A 532 -5.00 -16.38 -77.97
C SER A 532 -3.70 -16.34 -77.16
N GLY A 533 -3.26 -17.51 -76.71
CA GLY A 533 -2.03 -17.65 -75.94
C GLY A 533 -0.84 -17.14 -76.77
N SER A 534 0.02 -16.32 -76.18
CA SER A 534 1.30 -15.98 -76.82
C SER A 534 2.11 -17.27 -77.00
N LYS A 535 2.42 -17.66 -78.25
CA LYS A 535 3.46 -18.66 -78.50
C LYS A 535 4.79 -18.05 -78.04
N SER A 536 5.31 -18.53 -76.91
CA SER A 536 6.64 -18.16 -76.44
C SER A 536 7.67 -18.58 -77.48
N THR A 537 8.29 -17.60 -78.14
CA THR A 537 9.61 -17.77 -78.72
C THR A 537 10.64 -17.52 -77.61
N THR A 538 11.63 -18.40 -77.52
CA THR A 538 12.91 -18.34 -76.78
C THR A 538 12.91 -18.45 -75.26
N GLU A 539 13.19 -19.66 -74.78
CA GLU A 539 14.42 -19.92 -74.02
C GLU A 539 15.63 -19.35 -74.79
N SER A 540 16.40 -18.44 -74.18
CA SER A 540 17.83 -18.30 -74.43
C SER A 540 18.48 -17.39 -73.37
N GLU A 541 19.53 -17.93 -72.76
CA GLU A 541 20.74 -17.23 -72.27
C GLU A 541 20.62 -16.26 -71.09
N TYR A 542 20.92 -16.79 -69.90
CA TYR A 542 21.90 -16.15 -69.01
C TYR A 542 22.81 -17.26 -68.45
N GLN A 543 23.87 -17.59 -69.19
CA GLN A 543 25.10 -18.16 -68.64
C GLN A 543 26.21 -17.11 -68.70
N ASN A 544 26.92 -17.02 -67.56
CA ASN A 544 28.25 -16.46 -67.34
C ASN A 544 28.45 -14.93 -67.39
N SER A 545 28.67 -14.35 -66.19
CA SER A 545 30.02 -13.89 -65.87
C SER A 545 30.28 -14.00 -64.36
N SER A 546 30.98 -15.07 -63.99
CA SER A 546 31.93 -15.04 -62.89
C SER A 546 33.10 -14.14 -63.30
N THR A 547 33.35 -13.09 -62.52
CA THR A 547 34.62 -12.36 -62.55
C THR A 547 35.07 -12.18 -61.12
N ASP A 548 36.16 -12.88 -60.78
CA ASP A 548 37.07 -12.47 -59.73
C ASP A 548 37.51 -11.01 -59.92
N LEU A 549 37.66 -10.26 -58.82
CA LEU A 549 38.89 -9.53 -58.46
C LEU A 549 38.67 -8.63 -57.21
N TYR A 550 39.51 -8.91 -56.20
CA TYR A 550 39.90 -8.14 -55.00
C TYR A 550 38.92 -7.95 -53.83
#